data_AF-A0A954F753-F1
#
_entry.id   AF-A0A954F753-F1
#
_cell.length_a   1.000
_cell.length_b   1.000
_cell.length_c   1.000
_cell.angle_alpha   90.00
_cell.angle_beta   90.00
_cell.angle_gamma   90.00
#
_symmetry.space_group_name_H-M   'P 1'
#
loop_
_entity.id
_entity.type
_entity.pdbx_description
1 polymer ?
#
loop_
_entity_poly.entity_id
_entity_poly.type
_entity_poly.pdbx_seq_one_letter_code
_entity_poly.pdbx_strand_id
1 'polypeptide(L)'
;MNSRSPLAWVLRVVAAGIFLQTLFFKFTGAPESVWIFEQLGAEPWGRIGSGVAELIAAGLILYPPTTRWGAPLGLAIILGAIGSHLTQLGIEIQGDGGLLFGLACTVCACCAWLTWDCWKGRLGAKSGA
;
A
#
# COMPACT_ATOMS: atom_id res chain seq x y z
N MET A 1 17.01 10.41 10.80
CA MET A 1 16.36 10.12 9.50
C MET A 1 17.30 10.63 8.42
N ASN A 2 17.84 9.78 7.53
CA ASN A 2 18.36 10.30 6.26
C ASN A 2 17.16 10.42 5.32
N SER A 3 16.29 11.40 5.61
CA SER A 3 15.03 11.74 4.93
C SER A 3 15.15 11.90 3.42
N ARG A 4 16.39 12.00 2.94
CA ARG A 4 16.82 12.35 1.59
C ARG A 4 17.64 11.24 0.94
N SER A 5 17.73 10.04 1.52
CA SER A 5 18.42 8.95 0.83
C SER A 5 17.69 8.65 -0.49
N PRO A 6 18.42 8.49 -1.61
CA PRO A 6 17.80 8.21 -2.90
C PRO A 6 16.88 6.98 -2.85
N LEU A 7 17.30 5.93 -2.11
CA LEU A 7 16.52 4.71 -1.92
C LEU A 7 15.18 4.97 -1.22
N ALA A 8 15.15 5.74 -0.13
CA ALA A 8 13.90 6.02 0.58
C ALA A 8 12.92 6.81 -0.31
N TRP A 9 13.43 7.72 -1.14
CA TRP A 9 12.61 8.44 -2.11
C TRP A 9 12.05 7.54 -3.21
N VAL A 10 12.87 6.64 -3.77
CA VAL A 10 12.41 5.65 -4.75
C VAL A 10 11.29 4.79 -4.15
N LEU A 11 11.48 4.25 -2.94
CA LEU A 11 10.48 3.39 -2.30
C LEU A 11 9.19 4.15 -1.95
N ARG A 12 9.27 5.43 -1.56
CA ARG A 12 8.09 6.28 -1.36
C ARG A 12 7.30 6.48 -2.65
N VAL A 13 7.99 6.83 -3.74
CA VAL A 13 7.36 7.10 -5.03
C VAL A 13 6.76 5.82 -5.61
N VAL A 14 7.45 4.68 -5.51
CA VAL A 14 6.93 3.39 -5.95
C VAL A 14 5.68 3.00 -5.14
N ALA A 15 5.75 3.02 -3.80
CA ALA A 15 4.61 2.66 -2.96
C ALA A 15 3.40 3.57 -3.19
N ALA A 16 3.62 4.89 -3.17
CA ALA A 16 2.54 5.85 -3.39
C ALA A 16 2.01 5.81 -4.83
N GLY A 17 2.89 5.63 -5.82
CA GLY A 17 2.49 5.51 -7.22
C GLY A 17 1.57 4.33 -7.47
N ILE A 18 1.89 3.16 -6.90
CA ILE A 18 1.03 1.97 -7.01
C ILE A 18 -0.30 2.19 -6.28
N PHE A 19 -0.30 2.74 -5.05
CA PHE A 19 -1.57 3.08 -4.39
C PHE A 19 -2.41 4.04 -5.24
N LEU A 20 -1.84 5.14 -5.73
CA LEU A 20 -2.56 6.12 -6.55
C LEU A 20 -3.09 5.48 -7.85
N GLN A 21 -2.35 4.54 -8.44
CA GLN A 21 -2.83 3.76 -9.58
C GLN A 21 -4.05 2.91 -9.20
N THR A 22 -4.03 2.19 -8.08
CA THR A 22 -5.18 1.37 -7.64
C THR A 22 -6.40 2.24 -7.29
N LEU A 23 -6.20 3.44 -6.77
CA LEU A 23 -7.27 4.39 -6.48
C LEU A 23 -8.09 4.76 -7.72
N PHE A 24 -7.43 4.90 -8.88
CA PHE A 24 -8.13 5.21 -10.12
C PHE A 24 -9.21 4.17 -10.38
N PHE A 25 -8.83 2.89 -10.43
CA PHE A 25 -9.77 1.78 -10.65
C PHE A 25 -10.85 1.70 -9.57
N LYS A 26 -10.47 1.92 -8.30
CA LYS A 26 -11.40 1.88 -7.18
C LYS A 26 -12.41 3.00 -7.24
N PHE A 27 -12.02 4.25 -7.48
CA PHE A 27 -12.95 5.38 -7.45
C PHE A 27 -13.75 5.55 -8.74
N THR A 28 -13.22 5.14 -9.89
CA THR A 28 -14.01 5.12 -11.13
C THR A 28 -14.99 3.96 -11.21
N GLY A 29 -14.91 3.00 -10.28
CA GLY A 29 -15.75 1.79 -10.31
C GLY A 29 -15.43 0.92 -11.52
N ALA A 30 -14.15 0.77 -11.86
CA ALA A 30 -13.74 -0.08 -12.97
C ALA A 30 -14.28 -1.51 -12.78
N PRO A 31 -14.73 -2.21 -13.85
CA PRO A 31 -15.39 -3.51 -13.74
C PRO A 31 -14.57 -4.54 -12.96
N GLU A 32 -13.25 -4.56 -13.17
CA GLU A 32 -12.33 -5.44 -12.44
C GLU A 32 -12.31 -5.12 -10.93
N SER A 33 -12.27 -3.84 -10.57
CA SER A 33 -12.30 -3.44 -9.15
C SER A 33 -13.64 -3.77 -8.51
N VAL A 34 -14.76 -3.52 -9.18
CA VAL A 34 -16.10 -3.89 -8.68
C VAL A 34 -16.17 -5.40 -8.46
N TRP A 35 -15.77 -6.19 -9.46
CA TRP A 35 -15.77 -7.65 -9.37
C TRP A 35 -14.94 -8.16 -8.19
N ILE A 36 -13.73 -7.64 -7.96
CA ILE A 36 -12.89 -8.01 -6.80
C ILE A 36 -13.66 -7.80 -5.50
N PHE A 37 -14.25 -6.61 -5.29
CA PHE A 37 -14.95 -6.31 -4.04
C PHE A 37 -16.30 -7.03 -3.91
N GLU A 38 -16.95 -7.40 -5.01
CA GLU A 38 -18.12 -8.29 -5.01
C GLU A 38 -17.75 -9.70 -4.56
N GLN A 39 -16.64 -10.27 -5.05
CA GLN A 39 -16.15 -11.58 -4.60
C GLN A 39 -15.82 -11.58 -3.10
N LEU A 40 -15.30 -10.47 -2.59
CA LEU A 40 -15.02 -10.30 -1.17
C LEU A 40 -16.27 -10.02 -0.31
N GLY A 41 -17.45 -9.86 -0.93
CA GLY A 41 -18.68 -9.47 -0.22
C GLY A 41 -18.60 -8.08 0.42
N ALA A 42 -17.72 -7.21 -0.09
CA ALA A 42 -17.38 -5.92 0.48
C ALA A 42 -17.68 -4.74 -0.46
N GLU A 43 -18.33 -4.96 -1.59
CA GLU A 43 -18.85 -3.88 -2.45
C GLU A 43 -20.05 -3.15 -1.78
N PRO A 44 -20.15 -1.81 -1.78
CA PRO A 44 -19.18 -0.79 -2.25
C PRO A 44 -18.24 -0.31 -1.17
N TRP A 45 -18.61 -0.55 0.07
CA TRP A 45 -18.00 0.08 1.23
C TRP A 45 -16.53 -0.30 1.41
N GLY A 46 -16.17 -1.55 1.12
CA GLY A 46 -14.79 -2.02 1.09
C GLY A 46 -13.99 -1.39 -0.05
N ARG A 47 -14.57 -1.24 -1.25
CA ARG A 47 -13.90 -0.61 -2.39
C ARG A 47 -13.59 0.85 -2.12
N ILE A 48 -14.61 1.62 -1.74
CA ILE A 48 -14.47 3.06 -1.47
C ILE A 48 -13.68 3.29 -0.18
N GLY A 49 -13.97 2.54 0.88
CA GLY A 49 -13.30 2.67 2.17
C GLY A 49 -11.80 2.35 2.09
N SER A 50 -11.43 1.25 1.42
CA SER A 50 -10.02 0.94 1.18
C SER A 50 -9.37 1.97 0.27
N GLY A 51 -10.06 2.48 -0.76
CA GLY A 51 -9.56 3.58 -1.58
C GLY A 51 -9.26 4.84 -0.77
N VAL A 52 -10.15 5.26 0.11
CA VAL A 52 -9.89 6.43 0.99
C VAL A 52 -8.69 6.18 1.90
N ALA A 53 -8.58 4.98 2.49
CA ALA A 53 -7.45 4.61 3.33
C ALA A 53 -6.12 4.60 2.56
N GLU A 54 -6.12 4.10 1.31
CA GLU A 54 -4.96 4.09 0.41
C GLU A 54 -4.53 5.51 0.02
N LEU A 55 -5.49 6.41 -0.24
CA LEU A 55 -5.20 7.82 -0.54
C LEU A 55 -4.51 8.50 0.64
N ILE A 56 -5.01 8.27 1.86
CA ILE A 56 -4.39 8.78 3.09
C ILE A 56 -2.98 8.19 3.23
N ALA A 57 -2.81 6.89 3.05
CA ALA A 57 -1.51 6.23 3.14
C ALA A 57 -0.51 6.82 2.12
N ALA A 58 -0.91 6.96 0.85
CA ALA A 58 -0.09 7.53 -0.21
C ALA A 58 0.34 8.97 0.10
N GLY A 59 -0.59 9.83 0.53
CA GLY A 59 -0.29 11.20 0.92
C GLY A 59 0.69 11.28 2.11
N LEU A 60 0.48 10.45 3.12
CA LEU A 60 1.36 10.38 4.29
C LEU A 60 2.76 9.83 3.94
N ILE A 61 2.86 8.88 3.00
CA ILE A 61 4.14 8.32 2.52
C ILE A 61 4.92 9.37 1.74
N LEU A 62 4.26 10.12 0.84
CA LEU A 62 4.90 11.13 0.01
C LEU A 62 5.41 12.34 0.80
N TYR A 63 4.72 12.75 1.87
CA TYR A 63 5.21 13.81 2.74
C TYR A 63 6.23 13.24 3.76
N PRO A 64 7.54 13.52 3.62
CA PRO A 64 8.58 12.81 4.38
C PRO A 64 8.43 12.80 5.91
N PRO A 65 7.95 13.88 6.56
CA PRO A 65 7.72 13.89 8.01
C PRO A 65 6.62 12.93 8.49
N THR A 66 5.66 12.58 7.61
CA THR A 66 4.51 11.72 7.96
C THR A 66 4.66 10.27 7.51
N THR A 67 5.73 9.92 6.79
CA THR A 67 5.97 8.53 6.32
C THR A 67 5.94 7.53 7.48
N ARG A 68 6.34 7.93 8.69
CA ARG A 68 6.27 7.09 9.90
C ARG A 68 4.87 6.59 10.26
N TRP A 69 3.83 7.28 9.78
CA TRP A 69 2.42 6.93 9.97
C TRP A 69 1.84 6.33 8.68
N GLY A 70 2.23 6.87 7.52
CA GLY A 70 1.77 6.38 6.22
C GLY A 70 2.24 4.98 5.87
N ALA A 71 3.52 4.66 6.13
CA ALA A 71 4.07 3.35 5.77
C ALA A 71 3.46 2.17 6.56
N PRO A 72 3.25 2.26 7.90
CA PRO A 72 2.52 1.23 8.63
C PRO A 72 1.05 1.10 8.20
N LEU A 73 0.38 2.22 7.90
CA LEU A 73 -0.99 2.21 7.39
C LEU A 73 -1.06 1.50 6.03
N GLY A 74 -0.18 1.88 5.10
CA GLY A 74 -0.08 1.23 3.79
C GLY A 74 0.25 -0.25 3.91
N LEU A 75 1.12 -0.63 4.85
CA LEU A 75 1.44 -2.03 5.13
C LEU A 75 0.20 -2.81 5.62
N ALA A 76 -0.57 -2.25 6.55
CA ALA A 76 -1.79 -2.89 7.02
C ALA A 76 -2.83 -3.10 5.91
N ILE A 77 -3.02 -2.09 5.06
CA ILE A 77 -3.95 -2.17 3.92
C ILE A 77 -3.51 -3.26 2.93
N ILE A 78 -2.23 -3.25 2.53
CA ILE A 78 -1.75 -4.17 1.50
C ILE A 78 -1.64 -5.62 2.01
N LEU A 79 -1.42 -5.82 3.30
CA LEU A 79 -1.53 -7.15 3.91
C LEU A 79 -2.97 -7.69 3.83
N GLY A 80 -3.98 -6.83 3.95
CA GLY A 80 -5.37 -7.19 3.69
C GLY A 80 -5.59 -7.65 2.25
N ALA A 81 -5.05 -6.91 1.28
CA ALA A 81 -5.14 -7.26 -0.14
C ALA A 81 -4.41 -8.58 -0.48
N ILE A 82 -3.19 -8.79 0.05
CA ILE A 82 -2.46 -10.05 -0.10
C ILE A 82 -3.24 -11.20 0.54
N GLY A 83 -3.79 -10.98 1.74
CA GLY A 83 -4.64 -11.96 2.41
C GLY A 83 -5.85 -12.36 1.57
N SER A 84 -6.53 -11.40 0.94
CA SER A 84 -7.65 -11.70 0.03
C SER A 84 -7.24 -12.50 -1.20
N HIS A 85 -6.06 -12.23 -1.78
CA HIS A 85 -5.50 -13.04 -2.87
C HIS A 85 -5.21 -14.47 -2.45
N LEU A 86 -4.62 -14.67 -1.26
CA LEU A 86 -4.26 -16.00 -0.78
C LEU A 86 -5.45 -16.83 -0.28
N THR A 87 -6.62 -16.23 -0.09
CA THR A 87 -7.79 -16.90 0.51
C THR A 87 -8.97 -17.05 -0.43
N GLN A 88 -9.39 -15.97 -1.10
CA GLN A 88 -10.64 -15.96 -1.88
C GLN A 88 -10.42 -15.69 -3.36
N LEU A 89 -9.50 -14.79 -3.71
CA LEU A 89 -9.37 -14.31 -5.09
C LEU A 89 -8.43 -15.18 -5.94
N GLY A 90 -7.39 -15.76 -5.34
CA GLY A 90 -6.29 -16.40 -6.06
C GLY A 90 -5.20 -15.41 -6.48
N ILE A 91 -4.11 -15.93 -7.05
CA ILE A 91 -2.98 -15.10 -7.52
C ILE A 91 -3.34 -14.34 -8.80
N GLU A 92 -4.01 -15.01 -9.72
CA GLU A 92 -4.41 -14.46 -11.02
C GLU A 92 -5.87 -14.03 -10.98
N ILE A 93 -6.14 -12.80 -11.43
CA ILE A 93 -7.47 -12.19 -11.48
C ILE A 93 -7.82 -11.92 -12.93
N GLN A 94 -8.91 -12.49 -13.42
CA GLN A 94 -9.42 -12.24 -14.77
C GLN A 94 -8.38 -12.34 -15.91
N GLY A 95 -7.37 -13.20 -15.79
CA GLY A 95 -6.33 -13.34 -16.82
C GLY A 95 -5.18 -12.34 -16.72
N ASP A 96 -5.03 -11.61 -15.60
CA ASP A 96 -3.98 -10.60 -15.41
C ASP A 96 -2.55 -11.18 -15.25
N GLY A 97 -2.41 -12.50 -15.26
CA GLY A 97 -1.13 -13.20 -15.08
C GLY A 97 -0.47 -12.99 -13.71
N GLY A 98 -1.24 -12.57 -12.69
CA GLY A 98 -0.73 -12.28 -11.35
C GLY A 98 -0.18 -10.87 -11.16
N LEU A 99 -0.50 -9.95 -12.06
CA LEU A 99 -0.07 -8.55 -11.99
C LEU A 99 -0.50 -7.87 -10.69
N LEU A 100 -1.78 -7.99 -10.30
CA LEU A 100 -2.31 -7.36 -9.09
C LEU A 100 -1.62 -7.89 -7.83
N PHE A 101 -1.39 -9.20 -7.77
CA PHE A 101 -0.66 -9.81 -6.67
C PHE A 101 0.80 -9.34 -6.62
N GLY A 102 1.49 -9.26 -7.76
CA GLY A 102 2.85 -8.76 -7.86
C GLY A 102 2.99 -7.29 -7.43
N LEU A 103 2.04 -6.44 -7.81
CA LEU A 103 1.95 -5.06 -7.33
C LEU A 103 1.75 -5.01 -5.82
N ALA A 104 0.89 -5.88 -5.27
CA ALA A 104 0.66 -5.95 -3.83
C ALA A 104 1.91 -6.37 -3.05
N CYS A 105 2.65 -7.37 -3.53
CA CYS A 105 3.94 -7.75 -2.95
C CYS A 105 4.97 -6.62 -3.01
N THR A 106 5.01 -5.88 -4.13
CA THR A 106 5.94 -4.75 -4.32
C THR A 106 5.67 -3.65 -3.31
N VAL A 107 4.40 -3.24 -3.15
CA VAL A 107 4.00 -2.22 -2.16
C VAL A 107 4.25 -2.71 -0.75
N CYS A 108 3.97 -3.98 -0.45
CA CYS A 108 4.23 -4.59 0.85
C CYS A 108 5.73 -4.47 1.20
N ALA A 109 6.63 -4.86 0.30
CA ALA A 109 8.07 -4.75 0.50
C ALA A 109 8.51 -3.29 0.72
N CYS A 110 8.01 -2.34 -0.09
CA CYS A 110 8.32 -0.92 0.05
C CYS A 110 7.85 -0.37 1.41
N CYS A 111 6.59 -0.63 1.79
CA CYS A 111 6.01 -0.17 3.06
C CYS A 111 6.68 -0.83 4.27
N ALA A 112 7.06 -2.11 4.20
CA ALA A 112 7.79 -2.81 5.24
C ALA A 112 9.18 -2.18 5.46
N TRP A 113 9.92 -1.93 4.38
CA TRP A 113 11.23 -1.29 4.46
C TRP A 113 11.12 0.14 5.00
N LEU A 114 10.17 0.94 4.52
CA LEU A 114 9.96 2.32 4.99
C LEU A 114 9.57 2.35 6.47
N THR A 115 8.74 1.40 6.92
CA THR A 115 8.37 1.25 8.33
C THR A 115 9.59 0.91 9.18
N TRP A 116 10.41 -0.04 8.73
CA TRP A 116 11.64 -0.44 9.41
C TRP A 116 12.66 0.72 9.50
N ASP A 117 12.90 1.44 8.40
CA ASP A 117 13.80 2.60 8.39
C ASP A 117 13.33 3.71 9.36
N CYS A 118 12.03 3.99 9.36
CA CYS A 118 11.41 4.94 10.29
C CYS A 118 11.52 4.49 11.76
N TRP A 119 11.44 3.19 12.03
CA TRP A 119 11.65 2.62 13.36
C TRP A 119 13.12 2.75 13.79
N LYS A 120 14.05 2.26 12.98
CA LYS A 120 15.49 2.24 13.29
C LYS A 120 16.01 3.65 13.57
N GLY A 121 15.57 4.64 12.80
CA GLY A 121 15.91 6.04 13.03
C GLY A 121 15.49 6.57 14.42
N ARG A 122 14.42 6.03 15.02
CA ARG A 122 13.99 6.37 16.38
C ARG A 122 14.86 5.73 17.46
N LEU A 123 15.28 4.49 17.28
CA LEU A 123 16.15 3.80 18.23
C LEU A 123 17.54 4.46 18.32
N GLY A 124 18.11 4.84 17.16
CA GLY A 124 19.38 5.56 17.12
C GLY A 124 19.33 6.93 17.80
N ALA A 125 18.19 7.64 17.72
CA ALA A 125 18.00 8.92 18.38
C ALA A 125 17.90 8.82 19.92
N LYS A 126 17.40 7.69 20.45
CA LYS A 126 17.28 7.46 21.90
C LYS A 126 18.56 6.96 22.56
N SER A 127 19.50 6.40 21.80
CA SER A 127 20.77 5.87 22.32
C SER A 127 21.87 6.93 22.46
N GLY A 128 21.65 8.15 21.95
CA GLY A 128 22.61 9.26 21.99
C GLY A 128 22.18 10.44 22.87
N ALA A 129 21.18 10.25 23.72
CA ALA A 129 20.69 11.18 24.74
C ALA A 129 20.85 10.55 26.12
#